data_AF-A0A970HGZ5-F1
#
_entry.id   AF-A0A970HGZ5-F1
#
_cell.length_a   1.000
_cell.length_b   1.000
_cell.length_c   1.000
_cell.angle_alpha   90.00
_cell.angle_beta   90.00
_cell.angle_gamma   90.00
#
_symmetry.space_group_name_H-M   'P 1'
#
loop_
_entity.id
_entity.type
_entity.pdbx_description
1 polymer ?
#
loop_
_entity_poly.entity_id
_entity_poly.type
_entity_poly.pdbx_seq_one_letter_code
_entity_poly.pdbx_strand_id
1 'polypeptide(L)' 'MKLKDDHMKNGQLKPAYNIQCATNGGYIIDIEGFSNPADVRTLIPFTSNLLEKYGSKIERIVADSG' A
#
# COMPACT_ATOMS: atom_id res chain seq x y z
N MET A 1 11.75 -0.23 2.44
CA MET A 1 12.37 -0.52 1.12
C MET A 1 13.48 0.49 0.86
N LYS A 2 14.39 0.23 -0.09
CA LYS A 2 15.44 1.18 -0.50
C LYS A 2 15.47 1.27 -2.02
N LEU A 3 15.41 2.49 -2.58
CA LEU A 3 15.50 2.69 -4.03
C LEU A 3 16.93 2.44 -4.50
N LYS A 4 17.09 1.71 -5.62
CA LYS A 4 18.40 1.39 -6.20
C LYS A 4 19.11 2.63 -6.73
N ASP A 5 18.36 3.53 -7.37
CA ASP A 5 18.95 4.70 -8.00
C ASP A 5 18.99 5.88 -7.04
N ASP A 6 20.22 6.25 -6.70
CA ASP A 6 20.50 7.55 -6.13
C ASP A 6 20.59 8.58 -7.25
N HIS A 7 19.46 9.22 -7.56
CA HIS A 7 19.39 10.31 -8.55
C HIS A 7 20.35 11.47 -8.23
N MET A 8 20.78 11.59 -6.96
CA MET A 8 21.69 12.64 -6.48
C MET A 8 23.17 12.19 -6.47
N LYS A 9 23.47 10.93 -6.83
CA LYS A 9 24.82 10.33 -6.95
C LYS A 9 25.72 10.49 -5.71
N ASN A 10 25.15 10.64 -4.53
CA ASN A 10 25.85 10.79 -3.25
C ASN A 10 25.99 9.46 -2.47
N GLY A 11 25.60 8.35 -3.08
CA GLY A 11 25.78 6.99 -2.55
C GLY A 11 24.78 6.60 -1.45
N GLN A 12 23.78 7.45 -1.17
CA GLN A 12 22.79 7.21 -0.13
C GLN A 12 21.50 6.68 -0.75
N LEU A 13 21.12 5.46 -0.38
CA LEU A 13 19.86 4.88 -0.83
C LEU A 13 18.67 5.60 -0.18
N LYS A 14 17.75 6.09 -1.01
CA LYS A 14 16.52 6.76 -0.54
C LYS A 14 15.54 5.74 0.04
N PRO A 15 14.82 6.08 1.12
CA PRO A 15 13.76 5.22 1.63
C PRO A 15 12.66 5.08 0.57
N ALA A 16 12.11 3.88 0.48
CA ALA A 16 10.92 3.59 -0.33
C ALA A 16 9.90 2.80 0.49
N TYR A 17 8.64 2.96 0.08
CA TYR A 17 7.48 2.36 0.67
C TYR A 17 6.67 1.63 -0.40
N ASN A 18 6.10 0.49 -0.03
CA ASN A 18 5.07 -0.17 -0.81
C ASN A 18 3.76 0.58 -0.54
N ILE A 19 3.13 1.11 -1.58
CA ILE A 19 1.88 1.86 -1.47
C ILE A 19 0.73 0.92 -1.81
N GLN A 20 -0.19 0.74 -0.87
CA GLN A 20 -1.46 0.07 -1.10
C GLN A 20 -2.55 1.13 -1.27
N CYS A 21 -3.44 0.94 -2.23
CA CYS A 21 -4.50 1.88 -2.57
C CYS A 21 -5.82 1.14 -2.80
N ALA A 22 -6.90 1.62 -2.19
CA ALA A 22 -8.24 1.09 -2.37
C ALA A 22 -9.09 2.09 -3.15
N THR A 23 -9.83 1.59 -4.13
CA THR A 23 -10.78 2.39 -4.92
C THR A 23 -12.17 1.76 -4.89
N ASN A 24 -13.20 2.61 -4.91
CA ASN A 24 -14.58 2.19 -5.05
C ASN A 24 -15.34 3.24 -5.87
N GLY A 25 -16.09 2.79 -6.90
CA GLY A 25 -16.89 3.67 -7.74
C GLY A 25 -16.11 4.78 -8.46
N GLY A 26 -14.81 4.56 -8.72
CA GLY A 26 -13.92 5.56 -9.32
C GLY A 26 -13.29 6.54 -8.33
N TYR A 27 -13.55 6.40 -7.03
CA TYR A 27 -12.96 7.22 -5.98
C TYR A 27 -11.91 6.44 -5.19
N ILE A 28 -10.84 7.13 -4.79
CA ILE A 28 -9.87 6.58 -3.83
C ILE A 28 -10.48 6.71 -2.44
N ILE A 29 -10.57 5.58 -1.73
CA ILE A 29 -11.12 5.54 -0.37
C ILE A 29 -10.04 5.41 0.70
N ASP A 30 -8.90 4.79 0.39
CA ASP A 30 -7.80 4.66 1.36
C ASP A 30 -6.45 4.49 0.66
N ILE A 31 -5.39 4.99 1.30
CA ILE A 31 -4.00 4.88 0.86
C ILE A 31 -3.12 4.69 2.08
N GLU A 32 -2.29 3.64 2.08
CA GLU A 32 -1.32 3.41 3.14
C GLU A 32 0.06 3.04 2.58
N GLY A 33 1.10 3.57 3.25
CA GLY A 33 2.49 3.33 2.90
C GLY A 33 3.17 2.39 3.88
N PHE A 34 3.74 1.31 3.37
CA PHE A 34 4.40 0.27 4.17
C PHE A 34 5.89 0.19 3.88
N SER A 35 6.71 0.06 4.92
CA SER A 35 8.16 -0.10 4.74
C SER A 35 8.54 -1.48 4.18
N ASN A 36 7.63 -2.45 4.31
CA ASN A 36 7.82 -3.83 3.91
C ASN A 36 7.73 -4.00 2.38
N PRO A 37 8.65 -4.74 1.74
CA PRO A 37 8.67 -4.87 0.27
C PRO A 37 7.56 -5.75 -0.31
N ALA A 38 7.18 -6.83 0.37
CA ALA A 38 6.26 -7.84 -0.17
C ALA A 38 4.79 -7.52 0.12
N ASP A 39 3.92 -7.66 -0.88
CA ASP A 39 2.49 -7.33 -0.80
C ASP A 39 1.71 -8.19 0.20
N VAL A 40 2.08 -9.46 0.37
CA VAL A 40 1.42 -10.35 1.35
C VAL A 40 1.49 -9.78 2.77
N ARG A 41 2.56 -9.05 3.10
CA ARG A 41 2.76 -8.45 4.42
C ARG A 41 2.15 -7.05 4.56
N THR A 42 1.67 -6.46 3.47
CA THR A 42 1.05 -5.12 3.46
C THR A 42 -0.46 -5.21 3.24
N LEU A 43 -0.94 -6.21 2.48
CA LEU A 43 -2.35 -6.42 2.19
C LEU A 43 -3.18 -6.78 3.43
N ILE A 44 -2.67 -7.66 4.29
CA ILE A 44 -3.36 -8.05 5.54
C ILE A 44 -3.58 -6.84 6.45
N PRO A 45 -2.54 -6.08 6.85
CA PRO A 45 -2.76 -4.91 7.71
C PRO A 45 -3.58 -3.82 7.01
N PHE A 46 -3.37 -3.58 5.70
CA PHE A 46 -4.16 -2.61 4.94
C PHE A 46 -5.66 -2.95 4.95
N THR A 47 -6.01 -4.22 4.70
CA THR A 47 -7.40 -4.67 4.67
C THR A 47 -8.04 -4.60 6.05
N SER A 48 -7.30 -4.95 7.11
CA SER A 48 -7.78 -4.80 8.49
C SER A 48 -8.09 -3.34 8.83
N ASN A 49 -7.18 -2.41 8.49
CA ASN A 49 -7.37 -0.97 8.72
C ASN A 49 -8.56 -0.43 7.93
N LEU A 50 -8.70 -0.85 6.66
CA LEU A 50 -9.82 -0.48 5.80
C LEU A 50 -11.16 -0.96 6.37
N LEU A 51 -11.23 -2.21 6.83
CA LEU A 51 -12.43 -2.78 7.45
C LEU A 51 -12.72 -2.15 8.82
N GLU A 52 -11.72 -1.72 9.57
CA GLU A 52 -11.94 -0.97 10.81
C GLU A 52 -12.54 0.42 10.52
N LYS A 53 -12.04 1.13 9.51
CA LYS A 53 -12.52 2.46 9.12
C LYS A 53 -13.94 2.44 8.54
N TYR A 54 -14.26 1.46 7.70
CA TYR A 54 -15.51 1.43 6.93
C TYR A 54 -16.51 0.36 7.42
N GLY A 55 -16.08 -0.59 8.24
CA GLY A 55 -16.93 -1.61 8.86
C GLY A 55 -17.65 -2.49 7.83
N SER A 56 -18.93 -2.74 8.09
CA SER A 56 -19.82 -3.52 7.24
C SER A 56 -20.20 -2.84 5.91
N LYS A 57 -19.68 -1.65 5.61
CA LYS A 57 -19.93 -0.95 4.33
C LYS A 57 -19.14 -1.54 3.15
N ILE A 58 -18.20 -2.44 3.43
CA ILE A 58 -17.41 -3.12 2.40
C ILE A 58 -17.93 -4.56 2.26
N GLU A 59 -18.65 -4.81 1.17
CA GLU A 59 -19.21 -6.14 0.88
C GLU A 59 -18.19 -7.09 0.23
N ARG A 60 -17.28 -6.52 -0.58
CA ARG A 60 -16.30 -7.30 -1.33
C ARG A 60 -15.01 -6.51 -1.48
N ILE A 61 -13.90 -7.21 -1.29
CA ILE A 61 -12.56 -6.72 -1.58
C ILE A 61 -11.99 -7.59 -2.70
N VAL A 62 -11.47 -6.94 -3.75
CA VAL A 62 -10.78 -7.60 -4.85
C VAL A 62 -9.41 -6.95 -4.96
N ALA A 63 -8.37 -7.77 -4.88
CA ALA A 63 -7.00 -7.36 -5.12
C ALA A 63 -6.56 -7.89 -6.49
N ASP A 64 -5.68 -7.16 -7.16
CA ASP A 64 -5.02 -7.65 -8.37
C ASP A 64 -4.04 -8.79 -8.01
N SER A 65 -3.84 -9.72 -8.94
CA SER A 65 -3.00 -10.90 -8.75
C SER A 65 -1.51 -10.63 -9.05
N GLY A 66 -1.04 -9.42 -8.77
CA GLY A 66 0.31 -8.94 -9.12
C GLY A 66 1.45 -9.89 -8.75
#